data_AF-A0A1I0UTY4-F1
#
_entry.id   AF-A0A1I0UTY4-F1
#
_cell.length_a   1.000
_cell.length_b   1.000
_cell.length_c   1.000
_cell.angle_alpha   90.00
_cell.angle_beta   90.00
_cell.angle_gamma   90.00
#
_symmetry.space_group_name_H-M   'P 1'
#
loop_
_entity.id
_entity.type
_entity.pdbx_description
1 polymer ?
#
loop_
_entity_poly.entity_id
_entity_poly.type
_entity_poly.pdbx_seq_one_letter_code
_entity_poly.pdbx_strand_id
1 'polypeptide(L)' 'MSGAAIAFYGGLGALYLLLTAWALYNVVTSNVPRQLRWLWVALLVLFPVLGLFNWAWMGPRRRRPGAA' A
#
# COMPACT_ATOMS: atom_id res chain seq x y z
N MET A 1 -2.79 17.84 13.97
CA MET A 1 -2.54 16.42 14.29
C MET A 1 -1.30 16.36 15.17
N SER A 2 -1.34 15.67 16.31
CA SER A 2 -0.17 15.57 17.18
C SER A 2 0.95 14.82 16.45
N GLY A 3 2.22 15.13 16.77
CA GLY A 3 3.38 14.42 16.19
C GLY A 3 3.30 12.90 16.40
N ALA A 4 2.69 12.47 17.51
CA ALA A 4 2.42 11.07 17.80
C ALA A 4 1.51 10.39 16.76
N ALA A 5 0.48 11.09 16.25
CA ALA A 5 -0.42 10.52 15.24
C ALA A 5 0.33 10.29 13.91
N ILE A 6 1.18 11.21 13.50
CA ILE A 6 1.98 11.09 12.27
C ILE A 6 2.93 9.89 12.37
N ALA A 7 3.64 9.76 13.50
CA ALA A 7 4.54 8.63 13.73
C ALA A 7 3.79 7.28 13.74
N PHE A 8 2.62 7.23 14.36
CA PHE A 8 1.79 6.03 14.41
C PHE A 8 1.30 5.59 13.03
N TYR A 9 0.64 6.47 12.28
CA TYR A 9 0.14 6.14 10.93
C TYR A 9 1.28 5.90 9.93
N GLY A 10 2.38 6.64 10.04
CA GLY A 10 3.58 6.40 9.24
C GLY A 10 4.21 5.03 9.52
N GLY A 11 4.27 4.62 10.79
CA GLY A 11 4.73 3.30 11.21
C GLY A 11 3.83 2.18 10.69
N LEU A 12 2.51 2.34 10.76
CA LEU A 12 1.56 1.39 10.17
C LEU A 12 1.73 1.26 8.65
N GLY A 13 1.96 2.38 7.95
CA GLY A 13 2.24 2.36 6.51
C GLY A 13 3.53 1.61 6.18
N ALA A 14 4.59 1.82 6.94
CA ALA A 14 5.85 1.09 6.77
C ALA A 14 5.69 -0.41 7.06
N LEU A 15 4.99 -0.77 8.14
CA LEU A 15 4.70 -2.16 8.49
C LEU A 15 3.89 -2.85 7.40
N TYR A 16 2.87 -2.18 6.86
CA TYR A 16 2.08 -2.68 5.74
C TYR A 16 2.99 -3.03 4.54
N LEU A 17 3.89 -2.13 4.13
CA LEU A 17 4.80 -2.38 3.01
C LEU A 17 5.74 -3.56 3.27
N LEU A 18 6.29 -3.67 4.48
CA LEU A 18 7.16 -4.80 4.87
C LEU A 18 6.40 -6.13 4.80
N LEU A 19 5.18 -6.17 5.33
CA LEU A 19 4.34 -7.37 5.30
C LEU A 19 3.92 -7.72 3.87
N THR A 20 3.61 -6.74 3.02
CA THR A 20 3.29 -6.97 1.61
C THR A 20 4.49 -7.55 0.86
N ALA A 21 5.69 -7.01 1.06
CA ALA A 21 6.91 -7.54 0.44
C ALA A 21 7.21 -8.97 0.90
N TRP A 22 7.08 -9.23 2.21
CA TRP A 22 7.23 -10.57 2.78
C TRP A 22 6.21 -11.55 2.21
N ALA A 23 4.94 -11.17 2.13
CA ALA A 23 3.89 -12.00 1.55
C ALA A 23 4.17 -12.30 0.07
N LEU A 24 4.61 -11.31 -0.71
CA LEU A 24 4.95 -11.49 -2.12
C LEU A 24 6.09 -12.49 -2.30
N TYR A 25 7.15 -12.38 -1.49
CA TYR A 25 8.24 -13.36 -1.47
C TYR A 25 7.72 -14.78 -1.22
N ASN A 26 6.94 -14.98 -0.15
CA ASN A 26 6.39 -16.28 0.20
C ASN A 26 5.48 -16.86 -0.90
N VAL A 27 4.67 -16.03 -1.56
CA VAL A 27 3.81 -16.46 -2.68
C VAL A 27 4.67 -16.89 -3.86
N VAL A 28 5.66 -16.09 -4.25
CA VAL A 28 6.53 -16.39 -5.40
C VAL A 28 7.33 -17.67 -5.18
N THR A 29 7.83 -17.91 -3.97
CA THR A 29 8.60 -19.11 -3.62
C THR A 29 7.74 -20.32 -3.23
N SER A 30 6.42 -20.19 -3.12
CA SER A 30 5.54 -21.27 -2.68
C SER A 30 5.41 -22.39 -3.72
N ASN A 31 5.18 -23.62 -3.26
CA ASN A 31 4.98 -24.78 -4.13
C ASN A 31 3.52 -24.98 -4.61
N VAL A 32 2.71 -23.91 -4.60
CA VAL A 32 1.31 -23.95 -5.05
C VAL A 32 1.19 -23.95 -6.58
N PRO A 33 0.06 -24.43 -7.14
CA PRO A 33 -0.20 -24.37 -8.58
C PRO A 33 -0.05 -22.95 -9.12
N ARG A 34 0.45 -22.84 -10.36
CA ARG A 34 0.77 -21.57 -11.03
C ARG A 34 -0.40 -20.57 -11.00
N GLN A 35 -1.62 -21.01 -11.32
CA GLN A 35 -2.81 -20.16 -11.32
C GLN A 35 -3.11 -19.55 -9.95
N LEU A 36 -2.97 -20.33 -8.89
CA LEU A 36 -3.20 -19.85 -7.53
C LEU A 36 -2.14 -18.83 -7.12
N ARG A 37 -0.88 -19.06 -7.52
CA ARG A 37 0.21 -18.09 -7.30
C ARG A 37 -0.09 -16.75 -7.95
N TRP A 38 -0.52 -16.74 -9.21
CA TRP A 38 -0.88 -15.51 -9.92
C TRP A 38 -2.07 -14.79 -9.29
N LEU A 39 -3.07 -15.52 -8.80
CA LEU A 39 -4.18 -14.92 -8.07
C LEU A 39 -3.67 -14.16 -6.83
N TRP A 40 -2.80 -14.78 -6.03
CA TRP A 40 -2.24 -14.13 -4.84
C TRP A 40 -1.38 -12.92 -5.17
N VAL A 41 -0.53 -13.01 -6.21
CA VAL A 41 0.25 -11.85 -6.69
C VAL A 41 -0.67 -10.72 -7.14
N ALA A 42 -1.70 -11.04 -7.92
CA ALA A 42 -2.67 -10.06 -8.40
C ALA A 42 -3.38 -9.37 -7.24
N LEU A 43 -3.84 -10.11 -6.23
CA LEU A 43 -4.47 -9.53 -5.03
C LEU A 43 -3.51 -8.59 -4.29
N LEU A 44 -2.28 -9.04 -3.99
CA LEU A 44 -1.29 -8.26 -3.24
C LEU A 44 -0.91 -6.95 -3.95
N VAL A 45 -0.89 -6.93 -5.29
CA VAL A 45 -0.60 -5.73 -6.08
C VAL A 45 -1.85 -4.87 -6.30
N LEU A 46 -3.02 -5.48 -6.43
CA LEU A 46 -4.27 -4.76 -6.70
C LEU A 46 -4.65 -3.85 -5.54
N PHE A 47 -4.55 -4.29 -4.29
CA PHE A 47 -4.87 -3.46 -3.13
C PHE A 47 -4.11 -2.12 -3.08
N PRO A 48 -2.77 -2.08 -3.17
CA PRO A 48 -2.03 -0.81 -3.19
C PRO A 48 -2.31 0.00 -4.46
N VAL A 49 -2.53 -0.64 -5.62
CA VAL A 49 -2.93 0.07 -6.84
C VAL A 49 -4.29 0.74 -6.68
N LEU A 50 -5.27 0.09 -6.04
CA LEU A 50 -6.57 0.69 -5.73
C LEU A 50 -6.44 1.84 -4.72
N GLY A 51 -5.59 1.71 -3.71
CA GLY A 51 -5.28 2.79 -2.77
C GLY A 51 -4.67 4.01 -3.47
N LEU A 52 -3.70 3.78 -4.35
CA LEU A 52 -3.09 4.81 -5.19
C LEU A 52 -4.10 5.43 -6.15
N PHE A 53 -4.98 4.63 -6.75
CA PHE A 53 -6.04 5.10 -7.62
C PHE A 53 -7.01 6.02 -6.88
N ASN A 54 -7.51 5.60 -5.70
CA ASN A 54 -8.39 6.41 -4.88
C ASN A 54 -7.74 7.72 -4.45
N TRP A 55 -6.46 7.69 -4.05
CA TRP A 55 -5.71 8.90 -3.73
C TRP A 55 -5.47 9.79 -4.98
N ALA A 56 -5.25 9.20 -6.14
CA ALA A 56 -5.05 9.96 -7.37
C ALA A 56 -6.30 10.76 -7.77
N TRP A 57 -7.50 10.31 -7.41
CA TRP A 57 -8.75 11.03 -7.70
C TRP A 57 -9.23 11.91 -6.55
N MET A 58 -9.18 11.40 -5.32
CA MET A 58 -9.79 12.03 -4.14
C MET A 58 -8.77 12.53 -3.12
N GLY A 59 -7.48 12.32 -3.37
CA GLY A 59 -6.42 12.59 -2.42
C GLY A 59 -6.21 14.08 -2.16
N PRO A 60 -5.89 14.46 -0.91
CA PRO A 60 -5.64 15.85 -0.56
C PRO A 60 -4.45 16.39 -1.37
N ARG A 61 -4.67 17.51 -2.04
CA ARG A 61 -3.63 18.24 -2.79
C ARG A 61 -3.06 19.35 -1.92
N ARG A 62 -1.74 19.58 -2.03
CA ARG A 62 -1.10 20.72 -1.35
C ARG A 62 -1.70 22.01 -1.91
N ARG A 63 -2.34 22.82 -1.05
CA ARG A 63 -2.74 24.19 -1.41
C ARG A 63 -1.49 25.08 -1.37
N ARG A 64 -1.29 25.90 -2.40
CA ARG A 64 -0.20 26.89 -2.38
C ARG A 64 -0.47 27.90 -1.25
N PRO A 65 0.51 28.17 -0.37
CA PRO A 65 0.40 29.29 0.55
C PRO A 65 0.39 30.59 -0.27
N GLY A 66 -0.66 31.41 -0.15
CA GLY A 66 -0.77 32.73 -0.81
C GLY A 66 -1.72 32.83 -2.02
N ALA A 67 -2.54 31.81 -2.30
CA ALA A 67 -3.59 31.90 -3.34
C ALA A 67 -4.93 32.46 -2.81
N ALA A 68 -4.90 33.37 -1.83
CA ALA A 68 -6.07 34.02 -1.23
C ALA A 68 -5.88 35.54 -1.24
#